data_AF-A0A2W7LMW6-F1
#
_entry.id   AF-A0A2W7LMW6-F1
#
_cell.length_a   1.000
_cell.length_b   1.000
_cell.length_c   1.000
_cell.angle_alpha   90.00
_cell.angle_beta   90.00
_cell.angle_gamma   90.00
#
_symmetry.space_group_name_H-M   'P 1'
#
loop_
_entity.id
_entity.type
_entity.pdbx_description
1 polymer ?
#
loop_
_entity_poly.entity_id
_entity_poly.type
_entity_poly.pdbx_seq_one_letter_code
_entity_poly.pdbx_strand_id
1 'polypeptide(L)'
;MSRNHYLLPLGVCLLAMLPVFRDALGVTWEPLKDEVEFQCDNGNTVPGYSVYVVGNHPELGNWDPAKAVKLDPKPAPNNSTWTGKVLFPGTDDGKNEEWKCIVRKENDPTDVKWQPGPNNTVKLVFRTKSIGTF
;
A
#
# COMPACT_ATOMS: atom_id res chain seq x y z
N MET A 1 19.10 44.15 24.70
CA MET A 1 19.07 42.86 23.99
C MET A 1 17.73 42.19 24.28
N SER A 2 16.71 42.42 23.44
CA SER A 2 15.39 41.77 23.57
C SER A 2 15.23 40.79 22.42
N ARG A 3 14.95 39.53 22.76
CA ARG A 3 15.08 38.36 21.89
C ARG A 3 13.74 38.07 21.22
N ASN A 4 13.76 38.05 19.89
CA ASN A 4 12.65 37.80 18.99
C ASN A 4 12.07 36.38 19.21
N HIS A 5 10.89 36.24 19.85
CA HIS A 5 10.27 34.94 20.19
C HIS A 5 8.89 34.70 19.54
N TYR A 6 8.47 35.55 18.59
CA TYR A 6 7.14 35.46 17.97
C TYR A 6 7.12 34.78 16.58
N LEU A 7 8.26 34.36 16.04
CA LEU A 7 8.34 33.77 14.69
C LEU A 7 7.95 32.28 14.62
N LEU A 8 7.96 31.56 15.74
CA LEU A 8 7.65 30.13 15.79
C LEU A 8 6.15 29.78 15.66
N PRO A 9 5.19 30.44 16.36
CA PRO A 9 3.78 30.04 16.25
C PRO A 9 3.17 30.43 14.90
N LEU A 10 3.62 31.53 14.29
CA LEU A 10 3.16 31.98 12.97
C LEU A 10 3.61 31.07 11.83
N GLY A 11 4.82 30.50 11.91
CA GLY A 11 5.33 29.55 10.90
C GLY A 11 4.59 28.21 10.89
N VAL A 12 4.13 27.73 12.05
CA VAL A 12 3.39 26.47 12.17
C VAL A 12 1.95 26.61 11.64
N CYS A 13 1.28 27.74 11.90
CA CYS A 13 -0.04 28.01 11.31
C CYS A 13 0.00 28.13 9.78
N LEU A 14 1.09 28.68 9.21
CA LEU A 14 1.24 28.80 7.75
C LEU A 14 1.39 27.43 7.06
N LEU A 15 2.08 26.48 7.72
CA LEU A 15 2.24 25.11 7.20
C LEU A 15 0.95 24.28 7.28
N ALA A 16 0.12 24.50 8.32
CA ALA A 16 -1.16 23.80 8.48
C ALA A 16 -2.24 24.23 7.47
N MET A 17 -2.10 25.41 6.84
CA MET A 17 -3.05 25.92 5.85
C MET A 17 -2.70 25.59 4.39
N LEU A 18 -1.51 25.03 4.13
CA LEU A 18 -1.09 24.62 2.78
C LEU A 18 -2.07 23.70 2.03
N PRO A 19 -2.74 22.71 2.65
CA PRO A 19 -3.73 21.92 1.92
C PRO A 19 -4.96 22.74 1.52
N VAL A 20 -5.40 23.70 2.35
CA VAL A 20 -6.56 24.57 2.07
C VAL A 20 -6.29 25.53 0.90
N PHE A 21 -5.04 25.99 0.74
CA PHE A 21 -4.65 26.83 -0.39
C PHE A 21 -4.61 26.08 -1.74
N ARG A 22 -4.45 24.75 -1.75
CA ARG A 22 -4.43 23.95 -2.98
C ARG A 22 -5.82 23.86 -3.61
N ASP A 23 -6.85 23.63 -2.79
CA ASP A 23 -8.24 23.52 -3.25
C ASP A 23 -8.79 24.86 -3.75
N ALA A 24 -8.40 25.98 -3.13
CA ALA A 24 -8.86 27.32 -3.50
C ALA A 24 -8.35 27.82 -4.87
N LEU A 25 -7.24 27.26 -5.38
CA LEU A 25 -6.66 27.63 -6.69
C LEU A 25 -7.13 26.72 -7.83
N GLY A 26 -7.96 25.71 -7.55
CA GLY A 26 -8.42 24.76 -8.57
C GLY A 26 -7.29 23.92 -9.19
N VAL A 27 -6.12 23.86 -8.55
CA VAL A 27 -4.98 23.08 -9.02
C VAL A 27 -4.95 21.75 -8.29
N THR A 28 -5.67 20.77 -8.86
CA THR A 28 -5.61 19.38 -8.41
C THR A 28 -4.34 18.73 -8.95
N TRP A 29 -3.30 18.68 -8.14
CA TRP A 29 -2.17 17.78 -8.41
C TRP A 29 -2.60 16.37 -8.01
N GLU A 30 -2.85 15.48 -8.96
CA GLU A 30 -3.04 14.07 -8.65
C GLU A 30 -1.68 13.49 -8.24
N PRO A 31 -1.50 13.06 -6.97
CA PRO A 31 -0.24 12.49 -6.56
C PRO A 31 0.00 11.22 -7.37
N LEU A 32 1.19 11.12 -7.95
CA LEU A 32 1.62 9.93 -8.67
C LEU A 32 1.50 8.70 -7.77
N LYS A 33 1.16 7.56 -8.35
CA LYS A 33 1.08 6.28 -7.65
C LYS A 33 1.97 5.26 -8.33
N ASP A 34 2.58 4.39 -7.53
CA ASP A 34 3.32 3.22 -8.01
C ASP A 34 2.43 1.99 -7.84
N GLU A 35 2.29 1.18 -8.91
CA GLU A 35 1.48 -0.04 -8.89
C GLU A 35 2.39 -1.24 -8.67
N VAL A 36 2.18 -1.96 -7.57
CA VAL A 36 2.89 -3.19 -7.26
C VAL A 36 1.93 -4.37 -7.37
N GLU A 37 2.27 -5.33 -8.23
CA GLU A 37 1.60 -6.61 -8.30
C GLU A 37 2.22 -7.57 -7.27
N PHE A 38 1.38 -8.07 -6.37
CA PHE A 38 1.73 -9.11 -5.41
C PHE A 38 1.27 -10.46 -5.93
N GLN A 39 2.11 -11.48 -5.74
CA GLN A 39 1.82 -12.87 -6.06
C GLN A 39 2.07 -13.74 -4.84
N CYS A 40 1.08 -14.57 -4.51
CA CYS A 40 1.16 -15.61 -3.50
C CYS A 40 1.00 -16.97 -4.17
N ASP A 41 2.08 -17.74 -4.23
CA ASP A 41 2.07 -19.11 -4.75
C ASP A 41 1.77 -20.12 -3.65
N ASN A 42 1.30 -21.30 -4.05
CA ASN A 42 0.90 -22.39 -3.16
C ASN A 42 -0.21 -22.00 -2.14
N GLY A 43 -1.06 -21.04 -2.50
CA GLY A 43 -2.23 -20.58 -1.75
C GLY A 43 -3.41 -21.54 -1.84
N ASN A 44 -3.25 -22.79 -1.39
CA ASN A 44 -4.34 -23.75 -1.37
C ASN A 44 -5.35 -23.37 -0.29
N THR A 45 -6.58 -23.05 -0.70
CA THR A 45 -7.68 -22.67 0.19
C THR A 45 -8.79 -23.73 0.19
N VAL A 46 -9.62 -23.70 1.23
CA VAL A 46 -10.88 -24.43 1.31
C VAL A 46 -12.04 -23.44 1.16
N PRO A 47 -13.27 -23.88 0.81
CA PRO A 47 -14.41 -22.98 0.67
C PRO A 47 -14.59 -22.06 1.88
N GLY A 48 -14.78 -20.76 1.63
CA GLY A 48 -14.89 -19.72 2.67
C GLY A 48 -13.55 -19.14 3.14
N TYR A 49 -12.42 -19.55 2.55
CA TYR A 49 -11.10 -18.93 2.76
C TYR A 49 -10.57 -18.36 1.46
N SER A 50 -9.83 -17.27 1.59
CA SER A 50 -9.15 -16.59 0.49
C SER A 50 -7.72 -16.25 0.88
N VAL A 51 -6.90 -15.97 -0.13
CA VAL A 51 -5.52 -15.48 0.06
C VAL A 51 -5.51 -13.96 0.04
N TYR A 52 -4.74 -13.38 0.94
CA TYR A 52 -4.58 -11.93 1.09
C TYR A 52 -3.09 -11.58 1.20
N VAL A 53 -2.77 -10.32 0.89
CA VAL A 53 -1.48 -9.71 1.20
C VAL A 53 -1.63 -8.72 2.35
N VAL A 54 -0.69 -8.75 3.28
CA VAL A 54 -0.64 -7.84 4.44
C VAL A 54 0.80 -7.40 4.68
N GLY A 55 1.01 -6.18 5.18
CA GLY A 55 2.36 -5.63 5.35
C GLY A 55 2.42 -4.41 6.25
N ASN A 56 3.62 -3.87 6.44
CA ASN A 56 3.89 -2.72 7.32
C ASN A 56 3.31 -1.39 6.81
N HIS A 57 2.95 -1.31 5.53
CA HIS A 57 2.41 -0.10 4.90
C HIS A 57 0.89 0.03 5.16
N PRO A 58 0.33 1.25 5.25
CA PRO A 58 -1.12 1.47 5.40
C PRO A 58 -1.96 0.85 4.28
N GLU A 59 -1.50 0.93 3.03
CA GLU A 59 -2.14 0.30 1.86
C GLU A 59 -2.12 -1.25 1.93
N LEU A 60 -1.28 -1.82 2.79
CA LEU A 60 -1.21 -3.25 3.09
C LEU A 60 -1.78 -3.59 4.48
N GLY A 61 -2.47 -2.64 5.12
CA GLY A 61 -3.18 -2.87 6.38
C GLY A 61 -2.34 -2.76 7.66
N ASN A 62 -1.08 -2.32 7.63
CA ASN A 62 -0.22 -2.17 8.81
C ASN A 62 -0.17 -3.44 9.71
N TRP A 63 0.04 -4.61 9.10
CA TRP A 63 0.05 -5.93 9.75
C TRP A 63 -1.27 -6.37 10.41
N ASP A 64 -2.38 -5.68 10.13
CA ASP A 64 -3.72 -6.08 10.57
C ASP A 64 -4.38 -7.01 9.53
N PRO A 65 -4.61 -8.31 9.85
CA PRO A 65 -5.28 -9.24 8.93
C PRO A 65 -6.68 -8.82 8.50
N ALA A 66 -7.37 -8.01 9.31
CA ALA A 66 -8.69 -7.49 8.96
C ALA A 66 -8.64 -6.43 7.85
N LYS A 67 -7.47 -5.79 7.67
CA LYS A 67 -7.21 -4.77 6.64
C LYS A 67 -6.33 -5.28 5.50
N ALA A 68 -6.02 -6.58 5.48
CA ALA A 68 -5.26 -7.20 4.42
C ALA A 68 -6.00 -7.11 3.09
N VAL A 69 -5.26 -6.94 1.99
CA VAL A 69 -5.81 -6.80 0.64
C VAL A 69 -6.09 -8.19 0.08
N LYS A 70 -7.33 -8.45 -0.35
CA LYS A 70 -7.72 -9.72 -0.96
C LYS A 70 -7.06 -9.86 -2.33
N LEU A 71 -6.48 -11.02 -2.61
CA LEU A 71 -5.95 -11.37 -3.92
C LEU A 71 -7.00 -12.16 -4.71
N ASP A 72 -6.83 -12.25 -6.02
CA ASP A 72 -7.66 -13.05 -6.92
C ASP A 72 -6.90 -14.31 -7.39
N PRO A 73 -7.55 -15.47 -7.47
CA PRO A 73 -6.92 -16.68 -7.97
C PRO A 73 -6.66 -16.57 -9.47
N LYS A 74 -5.46 -16.94 -9.91
CA LYS A 74 -5.14 -17.05 -11.33
C LYS A 74 -5.79 -18.30 -11.91
N PRO A 75 -6.42 -18.24 -13.11
CA PRO A 75 -7.04 -19.41 -13.74
C PRO A 75 -5.98 -20.48 -14.03
N ALA A 76 -5.96 -21.53 -13.22
CA ALA A 76 -5.05 -22.67 -13.36
C ALA A 76 -5.70 -23.92 -12.74
N PRO A 77 -5.27 -25.15 -13.07
CA PRO A 77 -5.95 -26.38 -12.62
C PRO A 77 -6.09 -26.52 -11.10
N ASN A 78 -5.24 -25.83 -10.33
CA ASN A 78 -5.19 -25.88 -8.88
C ASN A 78 -5.46 -24.53 -8.19
N ASN A 79 -5.64 -23.43 -8.94
CA ASN A 79 -5.79 -22.06 -8.41
C ASN A 79 -4.82 -21.74 -7.24
N SER A 80 -3.61 -22.31 -7.27
CA SER A 80 -2.65 -22.18 -6.17
C SER A 80 -1.88 -20.86 -6.22
N THR A 81 -1.96 -20.14 -7.33
CA THR A 81 -1.36 -18.81 -7.49
C THR A 81 -2.45 -17.76 -7.38
N TRP A 82 -2.24 -16.79 -6.49
CA TRP A 82 -3.14 -15.67 -6.25
C TRP A 82 -2.39 -14.38 -6.54
N THR A 83 -3.02 -13.44 -7.25
CA THR A 83 -2.40 -12.15 -7.59
C THR A 83 -3.32 -10.98 -7.27
N GLY A 84 -2.72 -9.81 -7.09
CA GLY A 84 -3.46 -8.58 -6.82
C GLY A 84 -2.54 -7.38 -6.89
N LYS A 85 -3.11 -6.21 -7.16
CA LYS A 85 -2.36 -4.97 -7.34
C LYS A 85 -2.68 -4.01 -6.21
N VAL A 86 -1.65 -3.36 -5.68
CA VAL A 86 -1.79 -2.31 -4.66
C VAL A 86 -1.07 -1.07 -5.15
N LEU A 87 -1.74 0.08 -5.01
CA LEU A 87 -1.19 1.36 -5.37
C LEU A 87 -0.54 2.00 -4.15
N PHE A 88 0.73 2.37 -4.28
CA PHE A 88 1.47 3.11 -3.26
C PHE A 88 1.58 4.58 -3.68
N PRO A 89 1.52 5.54 -2.74
CA PRO A 89 1.87 6.92 -3.02
C PRO A 89 3.28 7.04 -3.62
N GLY A 90 3.44 7.87 -4.65
CA GLY A 90 4.75 8.15 -5.26
C GLY A 90 5.74 8.82 -4.30
N THR A 91 5.26 9.35 -3.18
CA THR A 91 6.10 9.82 -2.06
C THR A 91 6.87 8.69 -1.36
N ASP A 92 6.53 7.43 -1.65
CA ASP A 92 7.18 6.24 -1.11
C ASP A 92 8.23 5.64 -2.07
N ASP A 93 8.53 6.32 -3.18
CA ASP A 93 9.57 5.91 -4.11
C ASP A 93 10.92 5.65 -3.40
N GLY A 94 11.53 4.50 -3.73
CA GLY A 94 12.80 4.06 -3.18
C GLY A 94 12.72 3.40 -1.80
N LYS A 95 11.57 3.41 -1.12
CA LYS A 95 11.39 2.74 0.18
C LYS A 95 11.29 1.21 0.02
N ASN A 96 11.61 0.50 1.09
CA ASN A 96 11.40 -0.93 1.20
C ASN A 96 10.18 -1.18 2.07
N GLU A 97 9.23 -1.96 1.57
CA GLU A 97 8.07 -2.41 2.33
C GLU A 97 8.16 -3.91 2.63
N GLU A 98 7.75 -4.27 3.83
CA GLU A 98 7.69 -5.64 4.29
C GLU A 98 6.26 -6.17 4.19
N TRP A 99 6.12 -7.41 3.73
CA TRP A 99 4.81 -7.99 3.51
C TRP A 99 4.82 -9.52 3.63
N LYS A 100 3.63 -10.10 3.76
CA LYS A 100 3.39 -11.55 3.76
C LYS A 100 2.09 -11.90 3.07
N CYS A 101 2.04 -13.13 2.58
CA CYS A 101 0.79 -13.81 2.24
C CYS A 101 0.11 -14.32 3.51
N ILE A 102 -1.21 -14.21 3.57
CA ILE A 102 -2.04 -14.87 4.58
C ILE A 102 -3.18 -15.61 3.92
N VAL A 103 -3.58 -16.75 4.49
CA VAL A 103 -4.86 -17.38 4.21
C VAL A 103 -5.78 -17.04 5.36
N ARG A 104 -6.95 -16.46 5.06
CA ARG A 104 -7.89 -15.97 6.08
C ARG A 104 -9.31 -16.36 5.71
N LYS A 105 -10.14 -16.64 6.71
CA LYS A 105 -11.57 -16.87 6.51
C LYS A 105 -12.23 -15.56 6.07
N GLU A 106 -13.07 -15.61 5.04
CA GLU A 106 -13.57 -14.40 4.38
C GLU A 106 -14.39 -13.51 5.34
N ASN A 107 -15.24 -14.15 6.15
CA ASN A 107 -16.17 -13.48 7.08
C ASN A 107 -15.64 -13.38 8.52
N ASP A 108 -14.42 -13.85 8.80
CA ASP A 108 -13.82 -13.79 10.13
C ASP A 108 -12.31 -13.52 10.00
N PRO A 109 -11.85 -12.30 10.30
CA PRO A 109 -10.45 -11.96 10.13
C PRO A 109 -9.52 -12.54 11.20
N THR A 110 -10.05 -13.16 12.25
CA THR A 110 -9.26 -13.73 13.35
C THR A 110 -8.73 -15.13 13.03
N ASP A 111 -9.40 -15.86 12.14
CA ASP A 111 -8.95 -17.15 11.63
C ASP A 111 -7.98 -16.94 10.46
N VAL A 112 -6.69 -16.85 10.80
CA VAL A 112 -5.60 -16.50 9.88
C VAL A 112 -4.44 -17.49 9.98
N LYS A 113 -3.96 -17.92 8.82
CA LYS A 113 -2.71 -18.66 8.65
C LYS A 113 -1.71 -17.80 7.90
N TRP A 114 -0.57 -17.54 8.54
CA TRP A 114 0.50 -16.73 7.97
C TRP A 114 1.45 -17.53 7.09
N GLN A 115 2.02 -16.88 6.08
CA GLN A 115 3.18 -17.39 5.36
C GLN A 115 4.31 -17.71 6.35
N PRO A 116 4.91 -18.91 6.28
CA PRO A 116 6.01 -19.30 7.14
C PRO A 116 7.29 -18.53 6.80
N GLY A 117 8.26 -18.52 7.72
CA GLY A 117 9.56 -17.88 7.51
C GLY A 117 9.56 -16.36 7.74
N PRO A 118 10.61 -15.64 7.31
CA PRO A 118 10.73 -14.19 7.46
C PRO A 118 9.71 -13.42 6.60
N ASN A 119 9.62 -12.12 6.81
CA ASN A 119 8.83 -11.22 5.95
C ASN A 119 9.44 -11.17 4.54
N ASN A 120 8.60 -11.06 3.51
CA ASN A 120 9.07 -10.69 2.17
C ASN A 120 9.38 -9.18 2.18
N THR A 121 10.20 -8.74 1.24
CA THR A 121 10.49 -7.31 1.04
C THR A 121 10.30 -6.95 -0.42
N VAL A 122 9.68 -5.80 -0.66
CA VAL A 122 9.58 -5.19 -1.99
C VAL A 122 10.12 -3.77 -1.92
N LYS A 123 10.93 -3.39 -2.91
CA LYS A 123 11.35 -2.00 -3.07
C LYS A 123 10.34 -1.30 -3.97
N LEU A 124 9.74 -0.23 -3.48
CA LEU A 124 8.84 0.62 -4.25
C LEU A 124 9.68 1.45 -5.23
N VAL A 125 9.28 1.45 -6.50
CA VAL A 125 10.05 2.10 -7.57
C VAL A 125 9.06 2.73 -8.54
N PHE A 126 8.96 4.04 -8.48
CA PHE A 126 8.13 4.80 -9.39
C PHE A 126 8.62 4.63 -10.84
N ARG A 127 7.74 4.14 -11.72
CA ARG A 127 8.03 3.96 -13.15
C ARG A 127 7.23 4.93 -14.00
N THR A 128 7.93 5.79 -14.74
CA THR A 128 7.32 6.59 -15.82
C THR A 128 7.49 5.88 -17.15
N LYS A 129 6.42 5.78 -17.94
CA LYS A 129 6.45 5.25 -19.31
C LYS A 129 6.14 6.38 -20.29
N SER A 130 7.01 6.58 -21.28
CA SER A 130 6.77 7.47 -22.42
C SER A 130 6.83 6.64 -23.70
N ILE A 131 5.83 6.78 -24.58
CA ILE A 131 5.74 6.06 -25.85
C ILE A 131 5.55 7.12 -26.93
N GLY A 132 6.44 7.15 -27.92
CA GLY A 132 6.25 7.91 -29.16
C GLY A 132 5.79 6.97 -30.27
N THR A 133 4.91 7.46 -31.13
CA THR A 133 4.56 6.81 -32.40
C THR A 133 4.93 7.74 -33.55
N PHE A 134 5.23 7.19 -34.72
CA PHE A 134 5.45 7.98 -35.94
C PHE A 134 4.13 8.51 -36.51
#